data_AF-Q9L9V2-F1
#
_entry.id   AF-Q9L9V2-F1
#
_cell.length_a   1.000
_cell.length_b   1.000
_cell.length_c   1.000
_cell.angle_alpha   90.00
_cell.angle_beta   90.00
_cell.angle_gamma   90.00
#
_symmetry.space_group_name_H-M   'P 1'
#
loop_
_entity.id
_entity.type
_entity.pdbx_description
1 polymer ?
#
loop_
_entity_poly.entity_id
_entity_poly.type
_entity_poly.pdbx_seq_one_letter_code
_entity_poly.pdbx_strand_id
1 'polypeptide(L)' 'MNLQQLRYVQEVARQGLNVSAAAEALFTSQPGVSKQIRQLEDELGIEI' A
#
# COMPACT_ATOMS: atom_id res chain seq x y z
N MET A 1 -9.75 9.68 0.06
CA MET A 1 -8.93 9.11 -1.01
C MET A 1 -7.79 10.04 -1.35
N ASN A 2 -6.55 9.55 -1.27
CA ASN A 2 -5.34 10.27 -1.65
C ASN A 2 -4.53 9.46 -2.69
N LEU A 3 -3.77 10.14 -3.55
CA LEU A 3 -2.97 9.47 -4.59
C LEU A 3 -1.81 8.63 -4.03
N GLN A 4 -1.36 8.91 -2.82
CA GLN A 4 -0.29 8.16 -2.16
C GLN A 4 -0.74 6.72 -1.84
N GLN A 5 -1.98 6.51 -1.40
CA GLN A 5 -2.58 5.19 -1.16
C GLN A 5 -2.52 4.31 -2.42
N LEU A 6 -2.86 4.86 -3.58
CA LEU A 6 -2.77 4.15 -4.86
C LEU A 6 -1.32 3.80 -5.23
N ARG A 7 -0.35 4.67 -4.91
CA ARG A 7 1.09 4.36 -5.10
C ARG A 7 1.53 3.18 -4.24
N TYR A 8 1.02 3.06 -3.00
CA TYR A 8 1.31 1.90 -2.15
C TYR A 8 0.77 0.61 -2.74
N VAL A 9 -0.50 0.58 -3.16
CA VAL A 9 -1.11 -0.60 -3.79
C VAL A 9 -0.36 -1.00 -5.07
N GLN A 10 -0.09 -0.03 -5.94
CA GLN A 10 0.61 -0.26 -7.20
C GLN A 10 2.02 -0.80 -6.99
N GLU A 11 2.74 -0.31 -5.98
CA GLU A 11 4.07 -0.82 -5.66
C GLU A 11 4.03 -2.23 -5.06
N VAL A 12 3.09 -2.52 -4.17
CA VAL A 12 2.92 -3.87 -3.61
C VAL A 12 2.61 -4.88 -4.73
N ALA A 13 1.75 -4.51 -5.68
CA ALA A 13 1.51 -5.32 -6.87
C ALA A 13 2.78 -5.51 -7.73
N ARG A 14 3.57 -4.44 -7.93
CA ARG A 14 4.84 -4.49 -8.68
C ARG A 14 5.88 -5.41 -8.03
N GLN A 15 5.89 -5.49 -6.70
CA GLN A 15 6.79 -6.34 -5.91
C GLN A 15 6.25 -7.76 -5.68
N GLY A 16 5.20 -8.17 -6.41
CA GLY A 16 4.62 -9.52 -6.30
C GLY A 16 3.94 -9.77 -4.96
N LEU A 17 3.19 -8.78 -4.46
CA LEU A 17 2.50 -8.78 -3.16
C LEU A 17 3.43 -8.82 -1.95
N ASN A 18 4.73 -8.58 -2.14
CA ASN A 18 5.68 -8.46 -1.05
C ASN A 18 5.66 -7.04 -0.45
N VAL A 19 4.93 -6.88 0.66
CA VAL A 19 4.76 -5.59 1.33
C VAL A 19 6.07 -5.05 1.91
N SER A 20 6.97 -5.92 2.39
CA SER A 20 8.28 -5.49 2.91
C SER A 20 9.16 -4.92 1.80
N ALA A 21 9.24 -5.60 0.65
CA ALA A 21 9.97 -5.11 -0.51
C ALA A 21 9.40 -3.79 -1.06
N ALA A 22 8.07 -3.64 -1.04
CA ALA A 22 7.41 -2.39 -1.42
C ALA A 22 7.74 -1.24 -0.46
N ALA A 23 7.82 -1.52 0.84
CA ALA A 23 8.19 -0.53 1.83
C ALA A 23 9.64 -0.03 1.64
N GLU A 24 10.57 -0.95 1.38
CA GLU A 24 11.95 -0.62 1.03
C GLU A 24 12.01 0.23 -0.25
N ALA A 25 11.29 -0.17 -1.30
CA ALA A 25 11.25 0.55 -2.58
C ALA A 25 10.62 1.96 -2.47
N LEU A 26 9.70 2.17 -1.53
CA LEU A 26 9.06 3.45 -1.25
C LEU A 26 9.76 4.28 -0.17
N PHE A 27 10.91 3.81 0.34
CA PHE A 27 11.67 4.47 1.40
C PHE A 27 10.80 4.78 2.63
N THR A 28 10.00 3.80 3.05
CA THR A 28 9.06 3.94 4.17
C THR A 28 8.98 2.65 4.98
N SER A 29 8.17 2.63 6.04
CA SER A 29 8.00 1.45 6.87
C SER A 29 6.89 0.54 6.36
N GLN A 30 7.08 -0.77 6.49
CA GLN A 30 6.07 -1.77 6.13
C GLN A 30 4.73 -1.53 6.86
N PRO A 31 4.68 -1.21 8.17
CA PRO A 31 3.43 -0.86 8.84
C PRO A 31 2.76 0.39 8.24
N GLY A 32 3.56 1.35 7.76
CA GLY A 32 3.07 2.52 7.03
C GLY A 32 2.37 2.15 5.73
N VAL A 33 2.98 1.25 4.94
CA VAL A 33 2.37 0.71 3.71
C VAL A 33 1.04 0.01 4.02
N SER A 34 1.03 -0.93 4.97
CA SER A 34 -0.21 -1.65 5.33
C SER A 34 -1.30 -0.73 5.84
N LYS A 35 -0.97 0.31 6.62
CA LYS A 35 -1.94 1.30 7.10
C LYS A 35 -2.56 2.07 5.94
N GLN A 36 -1.76 2.48 4.95
CA GLN A 36 -2.26 3.25 3.81
C GLN A 36 -3.16 2.40 2.91
N ILE A 37 -2.84 1.12 2.71
CA ILE A 37 -3.70 0.18 1.97
C ILE A 37 -5.02 -0.02 2.70
N ARG A 38 -5.00 -0.30 4.01
CA ARG A 38 -6.22 -0.45 4.81
C ARG A 38 -7.12 0.78 4.79
N GLN A 39 -6.53 1.97 4.88
CA GLN A 39 -7.31 3.20 4.77
C GLN A 39 -7.99 3.35 3.41
N LEU A 40 -7.37 2.88 2.33
CA LEU A 40 -7.97 2.89 1.01
C LEU A 40 -9.11 1.88 0.90
N GLU A 41 -8.92 0.67 1.42
CA GLU A 41 -9.95 -0.37 1.55
C GLU A 41 -11.19 0.15 2.29
N ASP A 42 -10.99 0.75 3.47
CA ASP A 42 -12.05 1.34 4.30
C ASP A 42 -12.81 2.46 3.56
N GLU A 43 -12.10 3.32 2.84
CA GLU A 43 -12.70 4.42 2.07
C GLU A 43 -13.49 3.94 0.85
N LEU A 44 -13.06 2.85 0.21
CA LEU A 44 -13.73 2.24 -0.95
C LEU A 44 -14.82 1.24 -0.54
N GLY A 45 -14.83 0.78 0.71
CA GLY A 45 -15.74 -0.24 1.21
C GLY A 45 -15.47 -1.63 0.61
N ILE A 46 -14.21 -1.93 0.28
CA ILE A 46 -13.77 -3.21 -0.30
C ILE A 46 -12.49 -3.71 0.37
N GLU A 47 -12.21 -5.00 0.26
CA GLU A 47 -10.93 -5.62 0.62
C GLU A 47 -10.17 -6.00 -0.66
N ILE A 48 -8.83 -5.87 -0.68
CA ILE A 48 -7.99 -6.16 -1.86
C ILE A 48 -6.82 -7.11 -1.59
#